data_AF-A0A2T9YK37-F1
#
_entry.id   AF-A0A2T9YK37-F1
#
_cell.length_a   1.000
_cell.length_b   1.000
_cell.length_c   1.000
_cell.angle_alpha   90.00
_cell.angle_beta   90.00
_cell.angle_gamma   90.00
#
_symmetry.space_group_name_H-M   'P 1'
#
loop_
_entity.id
_entity.type
_entity.pdbx_description
1 polymer ?
#
loop_
_entity_poly.entity_id
_entity_poly.type
_entity_poly.pdbx_seq_one_letter_code
_entity_poly.pdbx_strand_id
1 'polypeptide(L)'
;MGLKEILLGKECLMHIFKERIFYISVVCGYSVYKAVYYIFLDPLRKIPGPWWAKFTDKPYKRVQFTKDTTEYSLSLHKKYGSVVRVGPKTVSRAQEKNTSFELVEYE
;
A
#
# COMPACT_ATOMS: atom_id res chain seq x y z
N MET A 1 -41.15 5.69 38.09
CA MET A 1 -41.06 4.66 37.03
C MET A 1 -40.16 5.08 35.87
N GLY A 2 -40.21 6.34 35.40
CA GLY A 2 -39.43 6.79 34.22
C GLY A 2 -37.91 6.92 34.35
N LEU A 3 -37.33 7.08 35.55
CA LEU A 3 -35.87 7.29 35.68
C LEU A 3 -35.05 6.04 35.32
N LYS A 4 -35.58 4.85 35.58
CA LYS A 4 -34.93 3.56 35.30
C LYS A 4 -34.90 3.24 33.80
N GLU A 5 -35.94 3.61 33.05
CA GLU A 5 -35.98 3.40 31.59
C GLU A 5 -34.99 4.30 30.86
N ILE A 6 -34.83 5.55 31.32
CA ILE A 6 -33.85 6.48 30.75
C ILE A 6 -32.41 6.00 31.05
N LEU A 7 -32.16 5.44 32.24
CA LEU A 7 -30.87 4.86 32.59
C LEU A 7 -30.56 3.61 31.76
N LEU A 8 -31.54 2.71 31.62
CA LEU A 8 -31.41 1.48 30.83
C LEU A 8 -31.15 1.78 29.33
N GLY A 9 -31.80 2.82 28.80
CA GLY A 9 -31.56 3.29 27.43
C GLY A 9 -30.14 3.82 27.22
N LYS A 10 -29.58 4.56 28.19
CA LYS A 10 -28.20 5.09 28.13
C LYS A 10 -27.15 3.98 28.19
N GLU A 11 -27.33 2.98 29.06
CA GLU A 11 -26.44 1.82 29.20
C GLU A 11 -26.38 1.02 27.89
N CYS A 12 -27.53 0.75 27.28
CA CYS A 12 -27.63 0.02 26.01
C CYS A 12 -26.99 0.81 24.85
N LEU A 13 -27.23 2.11 24.80
CA LEU A 13 -26.63 3.01 23.83
C LEU A 13 -25.10 3.05 23.98
N MET A 14 -24.60 3.16 25.21
CA MET A 14 -23.17 3.14 25.51
C MET A 14 -22.51 1.80 25.13
N HIS A 15 -23.20 0.68 25.32
CA HIS A 15 -22.71 -0.65 24.90
C HIS A 15 -22.56 -0.74 23.38
N ILE A 16 -23.57 -0.28 22.63
CA ILE A 16 -23.53 -0.27 21.16
C ILE A 16 -22.41 0.64 20.65
N PHE A 17 -22.19 1.81 21.26
CA PHE A 17 -21.10 2.70 20.88
C PHE A 17 -19.73 2.10 21.22
N LYS A 18 -19.57 1.44 22.37
CA LYS A 18 -18.30 0.86 22.82
C LYS A 18 -17.80 -0.25 21.89
N GLU A 19 -18.69 -1.13 21.43
CA GLU A 19 -18.36 -2.19 20.46
C GLU A 19 -17.87 -1.61 19.13
N ARG A 20 -18.54 -0.58 18.61
CA ARG A 20 -18.16 0.07 17.35
C ARG A 20 -16.83 0.82 17.49
N ILE A 21 -16.62 1.52 18.61
CA ILE A 21 -15.37 2.23 18.89
C ILE A 21 -14.22 1.24 19.03
N PHE A 22 -14.43 0.10 19.69
CA PHE A 22 -13.44 -0.96 19.81
C PHE A 22 -13.02 -1.47 18.43
N TYR A 23 -13.98 -1.83 17.58
CA TYR A 23 -13.69 -2.29 16.21
C TYR A 23 -12.94 -1.25 15.39
N ILE A 24 -13.38 0.02 15.41
CA ILE A 24 -12.71 1.12 14.71
C ILE A 24 -11.27 1.29 15.21
N SER A 25 -11.06 1.23 16.53
CA SER A 25 -9.72 1.39 17.13
C SER A 25 -8.75 0.29 16.68
N VAL A 26 -9.22 -0.96 16.56
CA VAL A 26 -8.41 -2.08 16.07
C VAL A 26 -8.04 -1.89 14.60
N VAL A 27 -9.00 -1.49 13.75
CA VAL A 27 -8.75 -1.24 12.32
C VAL A 27 -7.79 -0.05 12.12
N CYS A 28 -7.96 1.02 12.90
CA CYS A 28 -7.05 2.16 12.90
C CYS A 28 -5.65 1.75 13.37
N GLY A 29 -5.53 0.99 14.46
CA GLY A 29 -4.24 0.50 14.95
C GLY A 29 -3.53 -0.38 13.91
N TYR A 30 -4.26 -1.30 13.28
CA TYR A 30 -3.71 -2.18 12.24
C TYR A 30 -3.24 -1.42 10.99
N SER A 31 -4.01 -0.42 10.55
CA SER A 31 -3.63 0.40 9.38
C SER A 31 -2.41 1.28 9.66
N VAL A 32 -2.32 1.87 10.86
CA VAL A 32 -1.13 2.62 11.32
C VAL A 32 0.09 1.70 11.43
N TYR A 33 -0.06 0.51 12.03
CA TYR A 33 1.00 -0.49 12.11
C TYR A 33 1.54 -0.85 10.72
N LYS A 34 0.66 -1.13 9.75
CA LYS A 34 1.07 -1.39 8.37
C LYS A 34 1.78 -0.20 7.73
N ALA A 35 1.25 1.02 7.91
CA ALA A 35 1.87 2.22 7.36
C ALA A 35 3.29 2.41 7.91
N VAL A 36 3.47 2.25 9.23
CA VAL A 36 4.78 2.31 9.87
C VAL A 36 5.70 1.20 9.36
N TYR A 37 5.20 -0.03 9.20
CA TYR A 37 5.98 -1.13 8.64
C TYR A 37 6.48 -0.82 7.22
N TYR A 38 5.60 -0.38 6.32
CA TYR A 38 5.97 -0.02 4.95
C TYR A 38 6.83 1.24 4.84
N ILE A 39 6.79 2.12 5.84
CA ILE A 39 7.61 3.34 5.85
C ILE A 39 8.98 3.04 6.45
N PHE A 40 9.08 2.32 7.55
CA PHE A 40 10.33 2.19 8.33
C PHE A 40 11.07 0.89 8.10
N LEU A 41 10.35 -0.23 7.94
CA LEU A 41 10.95 -1.57 7.88
C LEU A 41 11.09 -2.10 6.45
N ASP A 42 10.41 -1.48 5.48
CA ASP A 42 10.51 -1.87 4.08
C ASP A 42 11.89 -1.52 3.51
N PRO A 43 12.73 -2.51 3.15
CA PRO A 43 14.08 -2.28 2.62
C PRO A 43 14.07 -1.58 1.25
N LEU A 44 12.92 -1.56 0.56
CA LEU A 44 12.71 -0.89 -0.72
C LEU A 44 12.22 0.58 -0.56
N ARG A 45 12.19 1.15 0.67
CA ARG A 45 11.83 2.56 0.92
C ARG A 45 12.75 3.56 0.21
N LYS A 46 14.03 3.22 0.07
CA LYS A 46 15.03 4.10 -0.59
C LYS A 46 14.82 4.20 -2.10
N ILE A 47 14.03 3.31 -2.68
CA ILE A 47 13.82 3.25 -4.12
C ILE A 47 12.66 4.19 -4.48
N PRO A 48 12.90 5.21 -5.31
CA PRO A 48 11.85 6.11 -5.74
C PRO A 48 10.83 5.35 -6.59
N GLY A 49 9.54 5.61 -6.38
CA GLY A 49 8.49 4.96 -7.16
C GLY A 49 7.08 5.40 -6.78
N PRO A 50 6.08 5.01 -7.58
CA PRO A 50 4.67 5.32 -7.33
C PRO A 50 4.22 4.76 -5.98
N TRP A 51 3.41 5.50 -5.24
CA TRP A 51 2.87 5.02 -3.96
C TRP A 51 2.06 3.72 -4.08
N TRP A 52 1.37 3.50 -5.22
CA TRP A 52 0.66 2.25 -5.51
C TRP A 52 1.59 1.05 -5.69
N ALA A 53 2.84 1.27 -6.11
CA ALA A 53 3.82 0.20 -6.26
C ALA A 53 4.18 -0.43 -4.90
N LYS A 54 3.83 0.17 -3.77
CA LYS A 54 3.98 -0.48 -2.45
C LYS A 54 2.89 -1.51 -2.17
N PHE A 55 1.72 -1.37 -2.80
CA PHE A 55 0.53 -2.14 -2.49
C PHE A 55 0.12 -3.13 -3.58
N THR A 56 0.40 -2.85 -4.86
CA THR A 56 -0.02 -3.74 -5.94
C THR A 56 0.87 -3.66 -7.18
N ASP A 57 1.20 -4.83 -7.74
CA ASP A 57 1.84 -4.99 -9.07
C ASP A 57 0.83 -4.99 -10.23
N LYS A 58 -0.49 -4.90 -9.94
CA LYS A 58 -1.55 -4.97 -10.96
C LYS A 58 -1.35 -4.06 -12.18
N PRO A 59 -0.99 -2.76 -12.04
CA PRO A 59 -0.80 -1.91 -13.22
C PRO A 59 0.35 -2.43 -14.08
N TYR A 60 1.42 -2.92 -13.47
CA TYR A 60 2.56 -3.46 -14.21
C TYR A 60 2.20 -4.76 -14.93
N LYS A 61 1.48 -5.67 -14.27
CA LYS A 61 0.96 -6.89 -14.91
C LYS A 61 0.03 -6.56 -16.08
N ARG A 62 -0.85 -5.57 -15.93
CA ARG A 62 -1.74 -5.14 -17.02
C ARG A 62 -0.94 -4.69 -18.24
N VAL A 63 0.10 -3.90 -18.05
CA VAL A 63 0.95 -3.42 -19.14
C VAL A 63 1.77 -4.57 -19.76
N GLN A 64 2.22 -5.55 -18.96
CA GLN A 64 2.85 -6.78 -19.49
C GLN A 64 1.95 -7.53 -20.47
N PHE A 65 0.64 -7.58 -20.22
CA PHE A 65 -0.32 -8.20 -21.14
C PHE A 65 -0.60 -7.36 -22.40
N THR A 66 -0.37 -6.04 -22.36
CA THR A 66 -0.67 -5.11 -23.46
C THR A 66 0.50 -4.89 -24.43
N LYS A 67 1.67 -5.51 -24.20
CA LYS A 67 2.94 -5.33 -24.95
C LYS A 67 3.65 -3.97 -24.79
N ASP A 68 3.02 -2.97 -24.18
CA ASP A 68 3.61 -1.63 -23.98
C ASP A 68 4.51 -1.51 -22.72
N THR A 69 5.03 -2.62 -22.19
CA THR A 69 5.85 -2.66 -20.97
C THR A 69 7.08 -1.79 -21.07
N THR A 70 7.68 -1.71 -22.25
CA THR A 70 8.89 -0.94 -22.54
C THR A 70 8.62 0.57 -22.43
N GLU A 71 7.53 1.06 -23.03
CA GLU A 71 7.18 2.48 -22.99
C GLU A 71 6.74 2.91 -21.59
N TYR A 72 5.97 2.07 -20.91
CA TYR A 72 5.56 2.32 -19.53
C TYR A 72 6.78 2.37 -18.59
N SER A 73 7.69 1.40 -18.69
CA SER A 73 8.92 1.38 -17.89
C SER A 73 9.81 2.58 -18.20
N LEU A 74 9.92 2.98 -19.47
CA LEU A 74 10.64 4.19 -19.87
C LEU A 74 10.03 5.46 -19.26
N SER A 75 8.70 5.58 -19.23
CA SER A 75 8.01 6.72 -18.62
C SER A 75 8.24 6.80 -17.10
N LEU A 76 8.27 5.65 -16.43
CA LEU A 76 8.58 5.52 -15.01
C LEU A 76 10.03 5.89 -14.72
N HIS A 77 10.98 5.39 -15.52
CA HIS A 77 12.39 5.71 -15.39
C HIS A 77 12.70 7.18 -15.69
N LYS A 78 12.00 7.81 -16.65
CA LYS A 78 12.10 9.26 -16.89
C LYS A 78 11.62 10.10 -15.69
N LYS A 79 10.63 9.61 -14.94
CA LYS A 79 10.02 10.36 -13.83
C LYS A 79 10.71 10.15 -12.48
N TYR A 80 11.17 8.93 -12.21
CA TYR A 80 11.70 8.52 -10.90
C TYR A 80 13.21 8.19 -10.93
N GLY A 81 13.82 8.10 -12.11
CA GLY A 81 15.26 7.85 -12.29
C GLY A 81 15.59 6.41 -12.67
N SER A 82 16.88 6.06 -12.61
CA SER A 82 17.42 4.80 -13.13
C SER A 82 16.92 3.54 -12.40
N VAL A 83 16.38 3.70 -11.18
CA VAL A 83 15.84 2.61 -10.35
C VAL A 83 14.43 2.98 -9.91
N VAL A 84 13.44 2.16 -10.26
CA VAL A 84 12.03 2.43 -9.93
C VAL A 84 11.37 1.21 -9.32
N ARG A 85 10.64 1.40 -8.22
CA ARG A 85 9.78 0.36 -7.64
C ARG A 85 8.52 0.21 -8.49
N VAL A 86 8.28 -0.96 -9.06
CA VAL A 86 7.09 -1.25 -9.88
C VAL A 86 6.07 -2.10 -9.15
N GLY A 87 6.47 -2.69 -8.02
CA GLY A 87 5.56 -3.37 -7.13
C GLY A 87 6.16 -3.70 -5.75
N PRO A 88 5.39 -4.36 -4.87
CA PRO A 88 5.72 -4.59 -3.47
C PRO A 88 7.08 -5.26 -3.29
N LYS A 89 7.43 -6.23 -4.15
CA LYS A 89 8.71 -6.95 -4.13
C LYS A 89 9.53 -6.79 -5.41
N THR A 90 9.05 -6.01 -6.37
CA THR A 90 9.62 -5.91 -7.72
C THR A 90 10.20 -4.52 -7.99
N VAL A 91 11.44 -4.51 -8.48
CA VAL A 91 12.18 -3.29 -8.83
C VAL A 91 12.62 -3.38 -10.29
N SER A 92 12.36 -2.31 -11.06
CA SER A 92 12.90 -2.14 -12.41
C SER A 92 14.19 -1.35 -12.34
N ARG A 93 15.26 -1.87 -12.96
CA ARG A 93 16.52 -1.14 -13.16
C ARG A 93 16.75 -0.92 -14.65
N ALA A 94 17.06 0.32 -15.02
CA ALA A 94 17.59 0.64 -16.34
C ALA A 94 19.11 0.41 -16.30
N GLN A 95 19.59 -0.76 -16.76
CA GLN A 95 21.02 -0.94 -17.02
C GLN A 95 21.38 -0.33 -18.38
N GLU A 96 22.44 0.47 -18.40
CA GLU A 96 22.94 1.20 -19.56
C GLU A 96 23.49 0.28 -20.68
N LYS A 97 23.76 -1.00 -20.38
CA LYS A 97 24.50 -1.91 -21.30
C LYS A 97 23.65 -2.81 -22.19
N ASN A 98 22.33 -2.88 -22.01
CA ASN A 98 21.44 -3.58 -22.94
C ASN A 98 20.04 -2.97 -22.80
N THR A 99 19.36 -2.75 -23.91
CA THR A 99 17.97 -2.25 -24.01
C THR A 99 16.93 -3.24 -23.48
N SER A 100 17.21 -3.88 -22.35
CA SER A 100 16.38 -4.86 -21.67
C SER A 100 16.26 -4.42 -20.20
N PHE A 101 15.04 -4.06 -19.79
CA PHE A 101 14.73 -3.71 -18.40
C PHE A 101 14.72 -4.99 -17.56
N GLU A 102 15.63 -5.08 -16.60
CA GLU A 102 15.72 -6.24 -15.71
C GLU A 102 14.84 -6.01 -14.49
N LEU A 103 13.88 -6.92 -14.29
CA LEU A 103 13.02 -6.94 -13.11
C LEU A 103 13.66 -7.82 -12.06
N VAL A 104 14.14 -7.19 -11.00
CA VAL A 104 14.65 -7.92 -9.83
C VAL A 104 13.48 -8.12 -8.88
N GLU A 105 13.04 -9.37 -8.79
CA GLU A 105 12.06 -9.82 -7.80
C GLU A 105 12.85 -10.22 -6.54
N TYR A 106 12.60 -9.53 -5.42
CA TYR A 106 13.23 -9.85 -4.15
C TYR A 106 12.39 -10.91 -3.43
N GLU A 107 12.94 -12.11 -3.23
CA GLU A 107 12.31 -13.19 -2.43
C GLU A 107 12.11 -12.79 -0.96
#